data_AF-A0A1H2BAN6-F1
#
_entry.id   AF-A0A1H2BAN6-F1
#
_cell.length_a   1.000
_cell.length_b   1.000
_cell.length_c   1.000
_cell.angle_alpha   90.00
_cell.angle_beta   90.00
_cell.angle_gamma   90.00
#
_symmetry.space_group_name_H-M   'P 1'
#
loop_
_entity.id
_entity.type
_entity.pdbx_description
1 polymer ?
#
loop_
_entity_poly.entity_id
_entity_poly.type
_entity_poly.pdbx_seq_one_letter_code
_entity_poly.pdbx_strand_id
1 'polypeptide(L)'
;MIHLYLDDFRRCPEGFMLARTAEECIVLLQSGEIGMLSLDYDLGWNEPTGYEVASWIADSGRFPREIYLHTSSEVGRQQMYKRLSDALPTGVTLHGGPLTEEALKRALETRGASGAASIADSEAAAGEG
;
A
#
# COMPACT_ATOMS: atom_id res chain seq x y z
N MET A 1 -1.72 -3.91 10.76
CA MET A 1 -1.93 -3.88 9.30
C MET A 1 -1.66 -2.48 8.82
N ILE A 2 -0.85 -2.31 7.79
CA ILE A 2 -0.51 -1.00 7.21
C ILE A 2 -1.08 -0.88 5.80
N HIS A 3 -1.21 0.35 5.30
CA HIS A 3 -1.56 0.65 3.92
C HIS A 3 -0.37 1.32 3.24
N LEU A 4 -0.06 0.93 2.00
CA LEU A 4 1.10 1.38 1.26
C LEU A 4 0.71 2.21 0.04
N TYR A 5 1.46 3.27 -0.20
CA TYR A 5 1.33 4.14 -1.36
C TYR A 5 2.72 4.24 -2.01
N LEU A 6 2.88 3.62 -3.19
CA LEU A 6 4.12 3.64 -3.96
C LEU A 6 4.05 4.76 -5.00
N ASP A 7 4.84 5.82 -4.79
CA ASP A 7 4.88 6.98 -5.68
C ASP A 7 6.14 7.82 -5.40
N ASP A 8 6.87 8.19 -6.45
CA ASP A 8 8.10 9.00 -6.34
C ASP A 8 7.80 10.51 -6.22
N PHE A 9 6.64 10.96 -6.69
CA PHE A 9 6.34 12.37 -6.92
C PHE A 9 5.16 12.90 -6.10
N ARG A 10 4.01 12.22 -6.13
CA ARG A 10 2.77 12.71 -5.51
C ARG A 10 2.87 12.68 -3.99
N ARG A 11 1.98 13.46 -3.36
CA ARG A 11 1.82 13.47 -1.91
C ARG A 11 1.12 12.19 -1.46
N CYS A 12 1.72 11.51 -0.48
CA CYS A 12 1.09 10.37 0.17
C CYS A 12 -0.24 10.78 0.83
N PRO A 13 -1.36 10.09 0.54
CA PRO A 13 -2.60 10.27 1.26
C PRO A 13 -2.45 9.94 2.75
N GLU A 14 -3.26 10.57 3.60
CA GLU A 14 -3.30 10.23 5.01
C GLU A 14 -3.81 8.79 5.23
N GLY A 15 -3.31 8.12 6.27
CA GLY A 15 -3.62 6.71 6.53
C GLY A 15 -2.72 5.73 5.76
N PHE A 16 -1.90 6.20 4.82
CA PHE A 16 -0.92 5.41 4.08
C PHE A 16 0.51 5.69 4.54
N MET A 17 1.36 4.69 4.36
CA MET A 17 2.81 4.81 4.43
C MET A 17 3.37 4.88 3.00
N LEU A 18 4.30 5.79 2.80
CA LEU A 18 4.87 6.09 1.50
C LEU A 18 6.10 5.22 1.25
N ALA A 19 6.14 4.58 0.08
CA ALA A 19 7.34 4.02 -0.52
C ALA A 19 7.71 4.89 -1.73
N ARG A 20 8.96 5.36 -1.79
CA ARG A 20 9.43 6.21 -2.90
C ARG A 20 10.00 5.40 -4.04
N THR A 21 10.48 4.18 -3.76
CA THR A 21 11.06 3.29 -4.78
C THR A 21 10.41 1.90 -4.75
N ALA A 22 10.63 1.16 -5.82
CA ALA A 22 10.16 -0.22 -5.92
C ALA A 22 10.78 -1.10 -4.81
N GLU A 23 12.07 -0.92 -4.52
CA GLU A 23 12.79 -1.65 -3.47
C GLU A 23 12.21 -1.39 -2.09
N GLU A 24 11.98 -0.11 -1.75
CA GLU A 24 11.36 0.27 -0.48
C GLU A 24 9.97 -0.39 -0.34
N CYS A 25 9.18 -0.37 -1.42
CA CYS A 25 7.86 -1.00 -1.42
C CYS A 25 7.94 -2.50 -1.17
N ILE A 26 8.88 -3.20 -1.84
CA ILE A 26 9.09 -4.64 -1.67
C ILE A 26 9.53 -4.96 -0.23
N VAL A 27 10.44 -4.17 0.35
CA VAL A 27 10.88 -4.35 1.75
C VAL A 27 9.69 -4.20 2.70
N LEU A 28 8.82 -3.20 2.49
CA LEU A 28 7.62 -3.00 3.31
C LEU A 28 6.62 -4.15 3.15
N LEU A 29 6.40 -4.65 1.92
CA LEU A 29 5.58 -5.82 1.63
C LEU A 29 6.10 -7.11 2.30
N GLN A 30 7.40 -7.20 2.55
CA GLN A 30 8.01 -8.33 3.27
C GLN A 30 7.77 -8.25 4.77
N SER A 31 7.71 -7.04 5.33
CA SER A 31 7.70 -6.80 6.78
C SER A 31 6.38 -7.13 7.49
N GLY A 32 5.26 -7.24 6.78
CA GLY A 32 3.99 -7.59 7.40
C GLY A 32 2.79 -7.63 6.46
N GLU A 33 1.60 -7.78 7.04
CA GLU A 33 0.35 -7.78 6.28
C GLU A 33 -0.03 -6.37 5.81
N ILE A 34 -0.21 -6.24 4.50
CA ILE A 34 -0.66 -5.02 3.84
C ILE A 34 -2.16 -5.09 3.59
N GLY A 35 -2.89 -4.09 4.10
CA GLY A 35 -4.32 -3.96 3.87
C GLY A 35 -4.62 -3.47 2.45
N MET A 36 -4.11 -2.27 2.13
CA MET A 36 -4.28 -1.66 0.82
C MET A 36 -2.92 -1.28 0.26
N LEU A 37 -2.71 -1.55 -1.02
CA LEU A 37 -1.54 -1.10 -1.77
C LEU A 37 -2.00 -0.28 -2.97
N SER A 38 -1.48 0.93 -3.13
CA SER A 38 -1.69 1.74 -4.32
C SER A 38 -0.38 1.88 -5.08
N LEU A 39 -0.36 1.54 -6.37
CA LEU A 39 0.83 1.50 -7.22
C LEU A 39 0.83 2.62 -8.26
N ASP A 40 1.92 3.40 -8.31
CA ASP A 40 2.34 4.09 -9.53
C ASP A 40 3.27 3.20 -10.35
N TYR A 41 3.21 3.36 -11.67
CA TYR A 41 4.12 2.73 -12.61
C TYR A 41 5.41 3.52 -12.74
N ASP A 42 5.33 4.83 -12.96
CA ASP A 42 6.48 5.67 -13.26
C ASP A 42 7.15 6.10 -11.94
N LEU A 43 8.35 5.59 -11.65
CA LEU A 43 9.06 5.85 -10.38
C LEU A 43 10.38 6.60 -10.59
N GLY A 44 10.44 7.41 -11.65
CA GLY A 44 11.62 8.19 -12.01
C GLY A 44 12.44 7.60 -13.16
N TRP A 45 13.44 8.37 -13.59
CA TRP A 45 14.29 8.00 -14.71
C TRP A 45 15.31 6.92 -14.32
N ASN A 46 15.35 5.83 -15.09
CA ASN A 46 16.29 4.72 -14.90
C ASN A 46 16.13 4.00 -13.53
N GLU A 47 14.95 4.13 -12.92
CA GLU A 47 14.55 3.38 -11.74
C GLU A 47 13.64 2.21 -12.15
N PRO A 48 13.60 1.13 -11.36
CA PRO A 48 12.55 0.11 -11.50
C PRO A 48 11.18 0.75 -11.38
N THR A 49 10.24 0.26 -12.18
CA THR A 49 8.87 0.75 -12.27
C THR A 49 7.95 0.04 -11.26
N GLY A 50 6.71 0.47 -11.19
CA GLY A 50 5.66 -0.27 -10.48
C GLY A 50 5.46 -1.70 -11.00
N TYR A 51 5.88 -1.99 -12.24
CA TYR A 51 5.82 -3.34 -12.80
C TYR A 51 6.70 -4.34 -12.05
N GLU A 52 7.87 -3.94 -11.58
CA GLU A 52 8.76 -4.79 -10.81
C GLU A 52 8.13 -5.17 -9.46
N VAL A 53 7.44 -4.23 -8.81
CA VAL A 53 6.68 -4.50 -7.60
C VAL A 53 5.50 -5.44 -7.88
N ALA A 54 4.73 -5.16 -8.94
CA ALA A 54 3.61 -6.02 -9.34
C ALA A 54 4.06 -7.45 -9.67
N SER A 55 5.21 -7.60 -10.35
CA SER A 55 5.80 -8.89 -10.67
C SER A 55 6.26 -9.61 -9.41
N TRP A 56 6.95 -8.92 -8.50
CA TRP A 56 7.38 -9.50 -7.23
C TRP A 56 6.19 -10.00 -6.38
N ILE A 57 5.09 -9.24 -6.30
CA ILE A 57 3.87 -9.66 -5.60
C ILE A 57 3.34 -10.96 -6.19
N ALA A 58 3.22 -11.00 -7.51
CA ALA A 58 2.66 -12.14 -8.21
C ALA A 58 3.57 -13.38 -8.16
N ASP A 59 4.90 -13.22 -8.17
CA ASP A 59 5.86 -14.32 -8.06
C ASP A 59 6.00 -14.85 -6.64
N SER A 60 5.94 -13.96 -5.64
CA SER A 60 6.06 -14.34 -4.23
C SER A 60 4.77 -14.88 -3.62
N GLY A 61 3.62 -14.60 -4.24
CA GLY A 61 2.30 -14.90 -3.68
C GLY A 61 1.93 -14.02 -2.48
N ARG A 62 2.72 -12.98 -2.18
CA ARG A 62 2.48 -12.05 -1.06
C ARG A 62 1.57 -10.91 -1.49
N PHE A 63 0.29 -11.22 -1.62
CA PHE A 63 -0.72 -10.24 -2.00
C PHE A 63 -1.21 -9.40 -0.82
N PRO A 64 -1.28 -8.06 -0.97
CA PRO A 64 -2.15 -7.21 -0.15
C PRO A 64 -3.61 -7.64 -0.26
N ARG A 65 -4.47 -7.20 0.68
CA ARG A 65 -5.92 -7.50 0.58
C ARG A 65 -6.61 -6.77 -0.56
N GLU A 66 -6.23 -5.51 -0.78
CA GLU A 66 -6.74 -4.66 -1.86
C GLU A 66 -5.57 -3.99 -2.60
N ILE A 67 -5.61 -3.99 -3.93
CA ILE A 67 -4.59 -3.37 -4.78
C ILE A 67 -5.26 -2.34 -5.70
N TYR A 68 -4.70 -1.13 -5.77
CA TYR A 68 -5.13 -0.02 -6.61
C TYR A 68 -4.00 0.43 -7.53
N LEU A 69 -4.33 0.99 -8.70
CA LEU A 69 -3.37 1.47 -9.67
C LEU A 69 -3.60 2.97 -9.95
N HIS A 70 -2.80 3.83 -9.33
CA HIS A 70 -2.92 5.29 -9.41
C HIS A 70 -1.95 5.93 -10.41
N THR A 71 -1.49 5.16 -11.39
CA THR A 71 -0.57 5.66 -12.41
C THR A 71 -1.24 6.52 -13.48
N SER A 72 -0.48 7.42 -14.10
CA SER A 72 -0.88 8.14 -15.32
C SER A 72 -0.51 7.40 -16.61
N SER A 73 0.37 6.38 -16.55
CA SER A 73 0.73 5.54 -17.69
C SER A 73 -0.34 4.49 -17.97
N GLU A 74 -1.10 4.66 -19.05
CA GLU A 74 -2.13 3.69 -19.47
C GLU A 74 -1.52 2.31 -19.78
N VAL A 75 -0.39 2.30 -20.50
CA VAL A 75 0.33 1.06 -20.83
C VAL A 75 0.85 0.39 -19.56
N GLY A 76 1.45 1.18 -18.66
CA GLY A 76 1.95 0.67 -17.39
C GLY A 76 0.85 0.09 -16.51
N ARG A 77 -0.31 0.76 -16.47
CA ARG A 77 -1.50 0.26 -15.77
C ARG A 77 -1.96 -1.08 -16.32
N GLN A 78 -2.06 -1.23 -17.64
CA GLN A 78 -2.48 -2.48 -18.28
C GLN A 78 -1.49 -3.62 -17.99
N GLN A 79 -0.19 -3.33 -18.02
CA GLN A 79 0.86 -4.31 -17.70
C GLN A 79 0.77 -4.79 -16.25
N MET A 80 0.69 -3.86 -15.29
CA MET A 80 0.55 -4.20 -13.87
C MET A 80 -0.75 -4.96 -13.60
N TYR A 81 -1.86 -4.46 -14.13
CA TYR A 81 -3.16 -5.10 -13.94
C TYR A 81 -3.15 -6.53 -14.47
N LYS A 82 -2.68 -6.73 -15.70
CA LYS A 82 -2.54 -8.06 -16.30
C LYS A 82 -1.66 -8.96 -15.44
N ARG A 83 -0.50 -8.47 -15.04
CA ARG A 83 0.49 -9.25 -14.28
C ARG A 83 -0.07 -9.74 -12.95
N LEU A 84 -0.79 -8.87 -12.24
CA LEU A 84 -1.43 -9.18 -10.96
C LEU A 84 -2.65 -10.07 -11.16
N SER A 85 -3.49 -9.81 -12.17
CA SER A 85 -4.70 -10.60 -12.44
C SER A 85 -4.39 -12.05 -12.79
N ASP A 86 -3.28 -12.30 -13.48
CA ASP A 86 -2.85 -13.65 -13.88
C ASP A 86 -2.49 -14.54 -12.67
N ALA A 87 -2.18 -13.94 -11.50
CA ALA A 87 -1.79 -14.64 -10.28
C ALA A 87 -2.69 -14.34 -9.07
N LEU A 88 -3.82 -13.65 -9.27
CA LEU A 88 -4.64 -13.10 -8.19
C LEU A 88 -5.32 -14.23 -7.37
N PRO A 89 -5.04 -14.35 -6.06
CA PRO A 89 -5.65 -15.39 -5.24
C PRO A 89 -7.09 -15.03 -4.87
N THR A 90 -7.88 -16.04 -4.46
CA THR A 90 -9.24 -15.83 -3.97
C THR A 90 -9.25 -14.94 -2.72
N GLY A 91 -10.12 -13.93 -2.71
CA GLY A 91 -10.28 -13.01 -1.57
C GLY A 91 -9.41 -11.75 -1.62
N VAL A 92 -8.58 -11.60 -2.65
CA VAL A 92 -7.87 -10.33 -2.94
C VAL A 92 -8.62 -9.55 -4.00
N THR A 93 -8.78 -8.24 -3.79
CA THR A 93 -9.43 -7.35 -4.75
C THR A 93 -8.39 -6.54 -5.51
N LEU A 94 -8.46 -6.58 -6.84
CA LEU A 94 -7.63 -5.76 -7.73
C LEU A 94 -8.49 -4.70 -8.41
N HIS A 95 -8.15 -3.43 -8.20
CA HIS A 95 -8.79 -2.27 -8.80
C HIS A 95 -7.89 -1.70 -9.91
N GLY A 96 -8.44 -1.56 -11.12
CA GLY A 96 -7.74 -0.96 -12.27
C GLY A 96 -7.64 0.57 -12.24
N GLY A 97 -7.81 1.20 -11.08
CA GLY A 97 -7.86 2.65 -10.93
C GLY A 97 -7.36 3.11 -9.56
N PRO A 98 -7.35 4.43 -9.32
CA PRO A 98 -6.82 5.01 -8.09
C PRO A 98 -7.69 4.69 -6.87
N LEU A 99 -7.18 5.05 -5.69
CA LEU A 99 -7.92 4.98 -4.43
C LEU A 99 -9.23 5.79 -4.51
N THR A 100 -10.33 5.18 -4.06
CA THR A 100 -11.63 5.86 -3.95
C THR A 100 -11.72 6.62 -2.62
N GLU A 101 -12.69 7.54 -2.51
CA GLU A 101 -12.92 8.28 -1.26
C GLU A 101 -13.23 7.35 -0.08
N GLU A 102 -13.94 6.25 -0.33
CA GLU A 102 -14.24 5.24 0.67
C GLU A 102 -12.97 4.50 1.12
N ALA A 103 -12.06 4.16 0.19
CA ALA A 103 -10.80 3.52 0.53
C ALA A 103 -9.92 4.45 1.39
N LEU A 104 -9.85 5.73 1.04
CA LEU A 104 -9.13 6.75 1.81
C LEU A 104 -9.70 6.89 3.23
N LYS A 105 -11.03 6.92 3.37
CA LYS A 105 -11.71 6.97 4.68
C LYS A 105 -11.38 5.73 5.53
N ARG A 106 -11.43 4.52 4.96
CA ARG A 106 -11.08 3.28 5.67
C ARG A 106 -9.62 3.26 6.15
N ALA A 107 -8.70 3.79 5.34
CA ALA A 107 -7.28 3.87 5.71
C ALA A 107 -7.05 4.81 6.92
N LEU A 108 -7.77 5.94 6.97
CA LEU A 108 -7.74 6.87 8.11
C LEU A 108 -8.25 6.23 9.40
N GLU A 109 -9.40 5.55 9.33
CA GLU A 109 -10.03 4.88 10.48
C GLU A 109 -9.13 3.78 11.05
N THR A 110 -8.48 3.00 10.18
CA THR A 110 -7.54 1.93 10.58
C THR A 110 -6.34 2.48 11.34
N ARG A 111 -5.82 3.64 10.94
CA ARG A 111 -4.71 4.31 11.64
C ARG A 111 -5.16 4.90 12.99
N GLY A 112 -6.35 5.50 13.05
CA GLY A 112 -6.93 6.06 14.27
C GLY A 112 -7.18 4.99 15.36
N ALA A 113 -7.63 3.80 14.98
CA ALA A 113 -7.80 2.67 15.89
C ALA A 113 -6.45 2.16 16.47
N SER A 114 -5.37 2.19 15.68
CA SER A 114 -4.02 1.82 16.17
C SER A 114 -3.43 2.88 17.11
N GLY A 115 -3.75 4.16 16.92
CA GLY A 115 -3.30 5.26 17.78
C GLY A 115 -4.03 5.33 19.11
N ALA A 116 -5.34 5.02 19.13
CA ALA A 116 -6.15 4.98 20.35
C ALA A 116 -5.72 3.88 21.34
N ALA A 117 -5.15 2.78 20.84
CA ALA A 117 -4.59 1.73 21.70
C ALA A 117 -3.29 2.15 22.42
N SER A 118 -2.60 3.21 21.98
CA SER A 118 -1.34 3.66 22.61
C SER A 118 -1.52 4.67 23.74
N ILE A 119 -2.67 5.36 23.81
CA ILE A 119 -2.94 6.39 24.83
C ILE A 119 -3.53 5.81 26.13
N ALA A 120 -3.97 4.54 26.14
CA ALA A 120 -4.56 3.91 27.32
C ALA A 120 -3.53 3.30 28.31
N ASP A 121 -2.23 3.30 27.98
CA ASP A 121 -1.18 2.68 28.81
C ASP A 121 -0.28 3.69 29.56
N SER A 122 -0.63 4.99 29.57
CA SER A 122 0.20 6.04 30.21
C SER A 122 -0.43 6.78 31.40
N GLU A 123 -1.63 6.41 31.87
CA GLU A 123 -2.23 6.95 33.10
C GLU A 123 -2.49 5.86 34.15
N ALA A 124 -1.40 5.29 34.70
CA ALA A 124 -1.48 4.44 35.90
C ALA A 124 -0.25 4.57 36.84
N ALA A 125 0.47 5.70 36.81
CA ALA A 125 1.61 5.92 37.69
C ALA A 125 1.74 7.37 38.16
N ALA A 126 0.75 7.86 38.91
CA ALA A 126 0.91 9.04 39.76
C ALA A 126 -0.15 9.02 40.87
N GLY A 127 0.04 8.13 41.85
CA GLY A 127 -0.79 8.06 43.04
C GLY A 127 -0.18 7.10 44.02
N GLU A 128 0.71 7.61 44.88
CA GLU A 128 0.92 7.27 46.30
C GLU A 128 2.30 7.77 46.74
N GLY A 129 2.31 8.65 47.75
CA GLY A 129 3.53 9.14 48.42
C GLY A 129 3.45 10.59 48.86
#